data_AF-A0A6P0HWF9-F1
#
_entry.id   AF-A0A6P0HWF9-F1
#
_cell.length_a   1.000
_cell.length_b   1.000
_cell.length_c   1.000
_cell.angle_alpha   90.00
_cell.angle_beta   90.00
_cell.angle_gamma   90.00
#
_symmetry.space_group_name_H-M   'P 1'
#
loop_
_entity.id
_entity.type
_entity.pdbx_description
1 polymer ?
#
loop_
_entity_poly.entity_id
_entity_poly.type
_entity_poly.pdbx_seq_one_letter_code
_entity_poly.pdbx_strand_id
1 'polypeptide(L)'
;MKTEFKAKFLQHVAKKRKEEGFTLIELLVVIIIIGILSAIALPSFLNQANKAKQSEAKTYIGSLNKGHQAYFAEKNNFTTNIDFLGVGISTQTANYAYTVVTTDKLAHVLSEGASLNTNTLNSYGGTVFIVTSASGATTRSILCETDTPADNTLADDHTDCGQATGGMTAVGGS
;
A
#
# COMPACT_ATOMS: atom_id res chain seq x y z
N MET A 1 -12.33 66.43 -45.37
CA MET A 1 -12.56 64.98 -45.13
C MET A 1 -11.46 64.26 -44.35
N LYS A 2 -10.20 64.75 -44.26
CA LYS A 2 -9.09 64.02 -43.60
C LYS A 2 -9.02 64.13 -42.07
N THR A 3 -9.76 65.06 -41.46
CA THR A 3 -9.64 65.41 -40.03
C THR A 3 -10.43 64.49 -39.10
N GLU A 4 -11.61 64.02 -39.51
CA GLU A 4 -12.41 63.09 -38.69
C GLU A 4 -11.77 61.71 -38.54
N PHE A 5 -11.13 61.22 -39.60
CA PHE A 5 -10.44 59.93 -39.57
C PHE A 5 -9.24 59.95 -38.61
N LYS A 6 -8.51 61.07 -38.59
CA LYS A 6 -7.38 61.29 -37.68
C LYS A 6 -7.84 61.34 -36.23
N ALA A 7 -8.99 61.98 -35.95
CA ALA A 7 -9.58 62.04 -34.62
C ALA A 7 -10.07 60.66 -34.12
N LYS A 8 -10.77 59.88 -34.95
CA LYS A 8 -11.20 58.52 -34.58
C LYS A 8 -10.02 57.54 -34.41
N PHE A 9 -8.97 57.68 -35.21
CA PHE A 9 -7.75 56.87 -35.05
C PHE A 9 -7.01 57.17 -33.74
N LEU A 10 -6.86 58.45 -33.38
CA LEU A 10 -6.26 58.87 -32.10
C LEU A 10 -7.10 58.43 -30.90
N GLN A 11 -8.43 58.48 -31.01
CA GLN A 11 -9.35 58.01 -29.96
C GLN A 11 -9.32 56.48 -29.78
N HIS A 12 -9.00 55.72 -30.83
CA HIS A 12 -8.84 54.26 -30.75
C HIS A 12 -7.51 53.84 -30.13
N VAL A 13 -6.42 54.57 -30.40
CA VAL A 13 -5.10 54.34 -29.78
C VAL A 13 -5.10 54.75 -28.29
N ALA A 14 -5.77 55.85 -27.95
CA ALA A 14 -5.91 56.30 -26.55
C ALA A 14 -6.81 55.39 -25.68
N LYS A 15 -7.60 54.50 -26.30
CA LYS A 15 -8.53 53.56 -25.64
C LYS A 15 -7.99 52.13 -25.59
N LYS A 16 -6.68 51.90 -25.75
CA LYS A 16 -6.09 50.66 -25.23
C LYS A 16 -6.13 50.74 -23.71
N ARG A 17 -7.12 50.06 -23.11
CA ARG A 17 -7.10 49.78 -21.67
C ARG A 17 -5.72 49.23 -21.34
N LYS A 18 -5.09 49.74 -20.28
CA LYS A 18 -3.90 49.13 -19.71
C LYS A 18 -4.29 47.72 -19.29
N GLU A 19 -4.02 46.73 -20.13
CA GLU A 19 -3.99 45.36 -19.68
C GLU A 19 -2.72 45.24 -18.84
N GLU A 20 -2.89 45.26 -17.53
CA GLU A 20 -1.83 44.98 -16.58
C GLU A 20 -1.52 43.49 -16.70
N GLY A 21 -0.50 43.17 -17.50
CA GLY A 21 0.02 41.81 -17.59
C GLY A 21 0.79 41.45 -16.32
N PHE A 22 0.75 40.17 -15.93
CA PHE A 22 1.60 39.64 -14.87
C PHE A 22 3.06 39.97 -15.16
N THR A 23 3.76 40.47 -14.15
CA THR A 23 5.19 40.74 -14.24
C THR A 23 5.99 39.43 -14.16
N LEU A 24 7.14 39.38 -14.84
CA LEU A 24 8.03 38.21 -14.74
C LEU A 24 8.49 37.94 -13.30
N ILE A 25 8.61 39.01 -12.49
CA ILE A 25 8.99 38.88 -11.09
C ILE A 25 7.88 38.26 -10.24
N GLU A 26 6.61 38.57 -10.49
CA GLU A 26 5.49 37.92 -9.81
C GLU A 26 5.46 36.43 -10.10
N LEU A 27 5.63 36.05 -11.37
CA LEU A 27 5.67 34.64 -11.75
C LEU A 27 6.88 33.92 -11.13
N LEU A 28 8.04 34.59 -11.06
CA LEU A 28 9.25 34.06 -10.43
C LEU A 28 9.07 33.80 -8.93
N VAL A 29 8.45 34.72 -8.19
CA VAL A 29 8.18 34.52 -6.76
C VAL A 29 7.20 33.37 -6.53
N VAL A 30 6.18 33.24 -7.39
CA VAL A 30 5.20 32.14 -7.30
C VAL A 30 5.88 30.79 -7.51
N ILE A 31 6.73 30.63 -8.53
CA ILE A 31 7.42 29.35 -8.76
C ILE A 31 8.39 29.00 -7.61
N ILE A 32 8.98 30.00 -6.96
CA ILE A 32 9.84 29.80 -5.79
C ILE A 32 9.00 29.28 -4.62
N ILE A 33 7.85 29.89 -4.34
CA ILE A 33 6.97 29.46 -3.23
C ILE A 33 6.45 28.03 -3.46
N ILE A 34 5.92 27.72 -4.65
CA ILE A 34 5.45 26.35 -4.96
C ILE A 34 6.61 25.34 -4.94
N GLY A 35 7.83 25.76 -5.31
CA GLY A 35 9.02 24.92 -5.23
C GLY A 35 9.36 24.51 -3.80
N ILE A 36 9.34 25.47 -2.87
CA ILE A 36 9.60 25.22 -1.43
C ILE A 36 8.51 24.31 -0.85
N LEU A 37 7.24 24.59 -1.14
CA LEU A 37 6.11 23.78 -0.65
C LEU A 37 6.18 22.34 -1.20
N SER A 38 6.50 22.19 -2.49
CA SER A 38 6.59 20.88 -3.14
C SER A 38 7.74 20.03 -2.57
N ALA A 39 8.88 20.65 -2.24
CA ALA A 39 10.02 19.94 -1.67
C ALA A 39 9.68 19.27 -0.31
N ILE A 40 8.83 19.91 0.50
CA ILE A 40 8.39 19.37 1.80
C ILE A 40 7.24 18.38 1.62
N ALA A 41 6.28 18.70 0.74
CA ALA A 41 5.05 17.92 0.59
C ALA A 41 5.26 16.59 -0.15
N LEU A 42 6.11 16.57 -1.19
CA LEU A 42 6.30 15.41 -2.05
C LEU A 42 6.76 14.14 -1.31
N PRO A 43 7.81 14.16 -0.45
CA PRO A 43 8.23 12.94 0.26
C PRO A 43 7.13 12.40 1.20
N SER A 44 6.39 13.29 1.85
CA SER A 44 5.25 12.90 2.70
C SER A 44 4.12 12.27 1.88
N PHE A 45 3.81 12.84 0.72
CA PHE A 45 2.80 12.30 -0.19
C PHE A 45 3.18 10.90 -0.70
N LEU A 46 4.43 10.69 -1.11
CA LEU A 46 4.92 9.39 -1.57
C LEU A 46 4.86 8.33 -0.45
N ASN A 47 5.22 8.70 0.78
CA ASN A 47 5.10 7.80 1.93
C ASN A 47 3.64 7.42 2.21
N GLN A 48 2.71 8.37 2.15
CA GLN A 48 1.28 8.09 2.30
C GLN A 48 0.74 7.18 1.20
N ALA A 49 1.16 7.40 -0.05
CA ALA A 49 0.81 6.52 -1.16
C ALA A 49 1.34 5.10 -0.94
N ASN A 50 2.57 4.94 -0.43
CA ASN A 50 3.12 3.63 -0.10
C ASN A 50 2.36 2.95 1.06
N LYS A 51 1.99 3.70 2.12
CA LYS A 51 1.14 3.17 3.20
C LYS A 51 -0.23 2.71 2.71
N ALA A 52 -0.83 3.42 1.75
CA ALA A 52 -2.08 3.00 1.15
C ALA A 52 -1.94 1.66 0.40
N LYS A 53 -0.84 1.48 -0.35
CA LYS A 53 -0.51 0.21 -1.01
C LYS A 53 -0.24 -0.91 0.00
N GLN A 54 0.49 -0.63 1.08
CA GLN A 54 0.75 -1.61 2.14
C GLN A 54 -0.53 -2.02 2.88
N SER A 55 -1.49 -1.10 3.04
CA SER A 55 -2.80 -1.42 3.62
C SER A 55 -3.56 -2.46 2.81
N GLU A 56 -3.38 -2.50 1.48
CA GLU A 56 -3.96 -3.54 0.60
C GLU A 56 -3.48 -4.94 1.04
N ALA A 57 -2.17 -5.13 1.14
CA ALA A 57 -1.57 -6.39 1.57
C ALA A 57 -1.97 -6.79 2.99
N LYS A 58 -1.97 -5.84 3.92
CA LYS A 58 -2.44 -6.07 5.29
C LYS A 58 -3.88 -6.58 5.33
N THR A 59 -4.78 -5.97 4.56
CA THR A 59 -6.18 -6.42 4.46
C THR A 59 -6.29 -7.78 3.81
N TYR A 60 -5.54 -8.05 2.74
CA TYR A 60 -5.61 -9.31 2.01
C TYR A 60 -5.10 -10.47 2.85
N ILE A 61 -3.93 -10.35 3.48
CA ILE A 61 -3.41 -11.39 4.38
C ILE A 61 -4.34 -11.59 5.59
N GLY A 62 -4.87 -10.51 6.16
CA GLY A 62 -5.86 -10.62 7.25
C GLY A 62 -7.12 -11.39 6.82
N SER A 63 -7.57 -11.22 5.58
CA SER A 63 -8.68 -11.97 5.00
C SER A 63 -8.30 -13.43 4.73
N LEU A 64 -7.11 -13.71 4.21
CA LEU A 64 -6.59 -15.07 4.05
C LEU A 64 -6.53 -15.81 5.39
N ASN A 65 -6.02 -15.16 6.44
CA ASN A 65 -5.96 -15.74 7.78
C ASN A 65 -7.34 -16.12 8.30
N LYS A 66 -8.34 -15.24 8.14
CA LYS A 66 -9.73 -15.54 8.51
C LYS A 66 -10.32 -16.67 7.67
N GLY A 67 -10.06 -16.66 6.37
CA GLY A 67 -10.47 -17.73 5.46
C GLY A 67 -9.90 -19.09 5.87
N HIS A 68 -8.62 -19.14 6.23
CA HIS A 68 -7.96 -20.35 6.71
C HIS A 68 -8.53 -20.85 8.04
N GLN A 69 -8.82 -19.96 8.99
CA GLN A 69 -9.48 -20.35 10.25
C GLN A 69 -10.86 -20.95 10.01
N ALA A 70 -11.67 -20.33 9.14
CA ALA A 70 -12.98 -20.86 8.77
C ALA A 70 -12.87 -22.20 8.03
N TYR A 71 -11.96 -22.30 7.06
CA TYR A 71 -11.72 -23.53 6.31
C TYR A 71 -11.27 -24.67 7.22
N PHE A 72 -10.39 -24.40 8.18
CA PHE A 72 -9.95 -25.38 9.17
C PHE A 72 -11.10 -25.82 10.08
N ALA A 73 -11.95 -24.88 10.54
CA ALA A 73 -13.11 -25.21 11.36
C ALA A 73 -14.10 -26.15 10.65
N GLU A 74 -14.20 -26.09 9.32
CA GLU A 74 -15.08 -26.95 8.52
C GLU A 74 -14.43 -28.26 8.08
N LYS A 75 -13.14 -28.24 7.76
CA LYS A 75 -12.45 -29.35 7.07
C LYS A 75 -11.37 -30.03 7.92
N ASN A 76 -11.05 -29.50 9.10
CA ASN A 76 -9.95 -29.94 9.98
C ASN A 76 -8.60 -30.06 9.27
N ASN A 77 -8.36 -29.21 8.26
CA ASN A 77 -7.14 -29.19 7.47
C ASN A 77 -6.98 -27.81 6.81
N PHE A 78 -5.75 -27.35 6.59
CA PHE A 78 -5.46 -26.18 5.76
C PHE A 78 -5.33 -26.51 4.27
N THR A 79 -5.58 -25.51 3.42
CA THR A 79 -5.45 -25.58 1.96
C THR A 79 -4.33 -24.67 1.49
N THR A 80 -3.67 -25.04 0.39
CA THR A 80 -2.73 -24.14 -0.34
C THR A 80 -3.40 -23.41 -1.49
N ASN A 81 -4.63 -23.79 -1.84
CA ASN A 81 -5.40 -23.12 -2.87
C ASN A 81 -6.27 -22.02 -2.24
N ILE A 82 -5.98 -20.77 -2.60
CA ILE A 82 -6.68 -19.56 -2.14
C ILE A 82 -8.16 -19.56 -2.55
N ASP A 83 -8.50 -20.14 -3.71
CA ASP A 83 -9.87 -20.16 -4.22
C ASP A 83 -10.83 -20.91 -3.28
N PHE A 84 -10.32 -21.93 -2.58
CA PHE A 84 -11.11 -22.70 -1.62
C PHE A 84 -11.43 -21.93 -0.33
N LEU A 85 -10.79 -20.79 -0.09
CA LEU A 85 -11.07 -19.95 1.07
C LEU A 85 -12.31 -19.06 0.86
N GLY A 86 -12.78 -18.90 -0.39
CA GLY A 86 -13.98 -18.11 -0.70
C GLY A 86 -13.86 -16.61 -0.37
N VAL A 87 -12.64 -16.10 -0.19
CA VAL A 87 -12.38 -14.70 0.22
C VAL A 87 -12.32 -13.71 -0.94
N GLY A 88 -12.37 -14.19 -2.20
CA GLY A 88 -12.42 -13.33 -3.39
C GLY A 88 -11.12 -12.55 -3.66
N ILE A 89 -9.98 -13.06 -3.21
CA ILE A 89 -8.67 -12.43 -3.38
C ILE A 89 -8.04 -12.87 -4.69
N SER A 90 -7.50 -11.92 -5.47
CA SER A 90 -6.65 -12.23 -6.61
C SER A 90 -5.24 -12.61 -6.14
N THR A 91 -4.64 -13.64 -6.73
CA THR A 91 -3.29 -14.11 -6.38
C THR A 91 -2.18 -13.13 -6.76
N GLN A 92 -2.49 -12.08 -7.53
CA GLN A 92 -1.57 -11.01 -7.85
C GLN A 92 -2.33 -9.71 -8.07
N THR A 93 -1.78 -8.62 -7.57
CA THR A 93 -2.24 -7.25 -7.82
C THR A 93 -1.09 -6.43 -8.40
N ALA A 94 -1.28 -5.12 -8.57
CA ALA A 94 -0.22 -4.26 -9.08
C ALA A 94 0.98 -4.13 -8.12
N ASN A 95 0.77 -4.38 -6.83
CA ASN A 95 1.78 -4.14 -5.80
C ASN A 95 2.30 -5.44 -5.16
N TYR A 96 1.49 -6.49 -5.11
CA TYR A 96 1.78 -7.71 -4.35
C TYR A 96 1.45 -8.98 -5.13
N ALA A 97 2.19 -10.06 -4.86
CA ALA A 97 1.84 -11.42 -5.21
C ALA A 97 1.48 -12.19 -3.95
N TYR A 98 0.35 -12.88 -3.98
CA TYR A 98 -0.17 -13.65 -2.86
C TYR A 98 0.00 -15.14 -3.10
N THR A 99 0.67 -15.81 -2.18
CA THR A 99 0.86 -17.26 -2.23
C THR A 99 0.52 -17.88 -0.87
N VAL A 100 0.13 -19.14 -0.88
CA VAL A 100 -0.13 -19.90 0.34
C VAL A 100 0.72 -21.15 0.31
N VAL A 101 1.53 -21.32 1.36
CA VAL A 101 2.42 -22.46 1.54
C VAL A 101 2.14 -23.11 2.88
N THR A 102 2.40 -24.41 2.98
CA THR A 102 2.24 -25.16 4.22
C THR A 102 3.21 -26.32 4.21
N THR A 103 3.90 -26.51 5.33
CA THR A 103 4.77 -27.67 5.55
C THR A 103 4.00 -28.79 6.23
N ASP A 104 3.06 -28.43 7.12
CA ASP A 104 2.12 -29.37 7.75
C ASP A 104 0.70 -28.79 7.77
N LYS A 105 -0.08 -29.30 6.83
CA LYS A 105 -1.50 -29.03 6.60
C LYS A 105 -2.39 -29.23 7.83
N LEU A 106 -1.96 -30.04 8.80
CA LEU A 106 -2.69 -30.33 10.02
C LEU A 106 -2.23 -29.51 11.22
N ALA A 107 -1.20 -28.67 11.08
CA ALA A 107 -0.66 -27.87 12.17
C ALA A 107 -0.70 -26.36 11.88
N HIS A 108 -0.32 -25.95 10.67
CA HIS A 108 -0.24 -24.54 10.30
C HIS A 108 -0.30 -24.29 8.79
N VAL A 109 -0.55 -23.03 8.43
CA VAL A 109 -0.48 -22.54 7.06
C VAL A 109 0.11 -21.13 7.04
N LEU A 110 0.90 -20.85 6.02
CA LEU A 110 1.54 -19.56 5.82
C LEU A 110 0.99 -18.94 4.54
N SER A 111 0.61 -17.67 4.63
CA SER A 111 0.19 -16.82 3.54
C SER A 111 1.22 -15.73 3.34
N GLU A 112 1.72 -15.60 2.13
CA GLU A 112 2.73 -14.63 1.75
C GLU A 112 2.08 -13.58 0.84
N GLY A 113 2.30 -12.30 1.15
CA GLY A 113 2.07 -11.15 0.30
C GLY A 113 3.43 -10.55 -0.06
N ALA A 114 4.09 -11.10 -1.07
CA ALA A 114 5.39 -10.66 -1.54
C ALA A 114 5.25 -9.35 -2.31
N SER A 115 6.01 -8.32 -1.92
CA SER A 115 6.05 -7.05 -2.64
C SER A 115 6.66 -7.22 -4.03
N LEU A 116 5.96 -6.72 -5.05
CA LEU A 116 6.49 -6.62 -6.41
C LEU A 116 7.42 -5.41 -6.58
N ASN A 117 7.38 -4.46 -5.64
CA ASN A 117 8.23 -3.27 -5.60
C ASN A 117 9.06 -3.27 -4.32
N THR A 118 10.03 -4.17 -4.28
CA THR A 118 10.87 -4.42 -3.11
C THR A 118 11.74 -3.24 -2.68
N ASN A 119 11.83 -2.15 -3.45
CA ASN A 119 12.60 -0.96 -3.05
C ASN A 119 11.81 0.03 -2.17
N THR A 120 10.48 -0.08 -2.13
CA THR A 120 9.61 0.95 -1.51
C THR A 120 8.48 0.39 -0.67
N LEU A 121 8.17 -0.90 -0.80
CA LEU A 121 7.06 -1.55 -0.13
C LEU A 121 7.56 -2.78 0.64
N ASN A 122 7.11 -2.89 1.89
CA ASN A 122 7.37 -4.04 2.76
C ASN A 122 6.51 -5.23 2.32
N SER A 123 7.01 -6.44 2.55
CA SER A 123 6.29 -7.69 2.33
C SER A 123 5.52 -8.09 3.59
N TYR A 124 4.44 -8.85 3.43
CA TYR A 124 3.57 -9.27 4.53
C TYR A 124 3.48 -10.78 4.60
N GLY A 125 3.55 -11.32 5.82
CA GLY A 125 3.36 -12.74 6.10
C GLY A 125 2.17 -12.94 7.04
N GLY A 126 1.37 -13.97 6.82
CA GLY A 126 0.30 -14.38 7.70
C GLY A 126 0.48 -15.84 8.07
N THR A 127 0.52 -16.17 9.35
CA THR A 127 0.53 -17.56 9.80
C THR A 127 -0.77 -17.85 10.54
N VAL A 128 -1.38 -19.00 10.24
CA VAL A 128 -2.49 -19.56 11.00
C VAL A 128 -2.07 -20.92 11.51
N PHE A 129 -2.19 -21.13 12.81
CA PHE A 129 -1.72 -22.33 13.48
C PHE A 129 -2.70 -22.78 14.56
N ILE A 130 -2.62 -24.05 14.90
CA ILE A 130 -3.49 -24.64 15.92
C ILE A 130 -2.84 -24.48 17.30
N VAL A 131 -3.65 -24.05 18.26
CA VAL A 131 -3.33 -24.08 19.69
C VAL A 131 -4.23 -25.11 20.36
N THR A 132 -3.62 -26.16 20.88
CA THR A 132 -4.31 -27.18 21.68
C THR A 132 -4.31 -26.77 23.15
N SER A 133 -5.49 -26.68 23.74
CA SER A 133 -5.71 -26.45 25.17
C SER A 133 -6.44 -27.64 25.79
N ALA A 134 -6.50 -27.68 27.13
CA ALA A 134 -7.27 -28.71 27.86
C ALA A 134 -8.77 -28.74 27.47
N SER A 135 -9.29 -27.65 26.89
CA SER A 135 -10.67 -27.49 26.42
C SER A 135 -10.89 -27.82 24.94
N GLY A 136 -9.84 -28.19 24.19
CA GLY A 136 -9.91 -28.49 22.74
C GLY A 136 -8.86 -27.75 21.92
N ALA A 137 -8.90 -27.96 20.60
CA ALA A 137 -8.03 -27.28 19.64
C ALA A 137 -8.74 -26.03 19.08
N THR A 138 -8.05 -24.89 19.07
CA THR A 138 -8.50 -23.66 18.42
C THR A 138 -7.43 -23.15 17.47
N THR A 139 -7.80 -22.38 16.46
CA THR A 139 -6.84 -21.74 15.55
C THR A 139 -6.51 -20.33 16.02
N ARG A 140 -5.25 -19.93 15.93
CA ARG A 140 -4.79 -18.56 16.10
C ARG A 140 -4.10 -18.08 14.83
N SER A 141 -3.99 -16.76 14.68
CA SER A 141 -3.31 -16.15 13.56
C SER A 141 -2.41 -15.00 13.97
N ILE A 142 -1.33 -14.82 13.22
CA ILE A 142 -0.41 -13.70 13.34
C ILE A 142 -0.22 -13.10 11.95
N LEU A 143 -0.14 -11.77 11.91
CA LEU A 143 0.21 -11.00 10.73
C LEU A 143 1.53 -10.28 10.99
N CYS A 144 2.48 -10.51 10.10
CA CYS A 144 3.85 -10.03 10.15
C CYS A 144 4.11 -9.11 8.96
N GLU A 145 4.97 -8.11 9.17
CA GLU A 145 5.46 -7.19 8.15
C GLU A 145 6.99 -7.21 8.17
N THR A 146 7.64 -7.10 7.02
CA THR A 146 9.10 -7.00 6.96
C THR A 146 9.58 -5.64 7.46
N ASP A 147 10.68 -5.63 8.21
CA ASP A 147 11.25 -4.39 8.77
C ASP A 147 11.87 -3.50 7.69
N THR A 148 12.23 -4.11 6.54
CA THR A 148 12.75 -3.39 5.39
C THR A 148 12.07 -3.80 4.08
N PRO A 149 11.90 -2.84 3.14
CA PRO A 149 11.52 -3.15 1.76
C PRO A 149 12.77 -3.69 1.08
N ALA A 150 12.85 -5.02 0.96
CA ALA A 150 13.82 -5.82 0.17
C ALA A 150 13.87 -7.25 0.70
N ASP A 151 13.50 -7.43 1.96
CA ASP A 151 13.43 -8.73 2.59
C ASP A 151 12.13 -9.43 2.16
N ASN A 152 12.25 -10.60 1.55
CA ASN A 152 11.13 -11.52 1.31
C ASN A 152 11.28 -12.77 2.19
N THR A 153 12.18 -12.75 3.18
CA THR A 153 12.25 -13.82 4.18
C THR A 153 11.06 -13.64 5.10
N LEU A 154 10.00 -14.37 4.78
CA LEU A 154 8.79 -14.37 5.58
C LEU A 154 8.90 -15.41 6.68
N ALA A 155 8.22 -15.14 7.79
CA ALA A 155 8.16 -16.00 8.96
C ALA A 155 7.91 -17.45 8.51
N ASP A 156 8.90 -18.31 8.73
CA ASP A 156 8.81 -19.76 8.55
C ASP A 156 8.32 -20.45 9.83
N ASP A 157 8.29 -19.71 10.94
CA ASP A 157 7.78 -20.20 12.21
C ASP A 157 6.27 -19.97 12.37
N HIS A 158 5.65 -20.96 12.99
CA HIS A 158 4.22 -21.08 13.19
C HIS A 158 3.72 -20.25 14.37
N THR A 159 4.57 -19.76 15.28
CA THR A 159 4.13 -19.11 16.52
C THR A 159 4.59 -17.67 16.72
N ASP A 160 5.52 -17.20 15.90
CA ASP A 160 5.96 -15.81 15.90
C ASP A 160 6.27 -15.31 14.48
N CYS A 161 6.66 -14.03 14.37
CA CYS A 161 7.03 -13.43 13.09
C CYS A 161 8.47 -13.77 12.66
N GLY A 162 8.93 -15.01 12.83
CA GLY A 162 10.27 -15.41 12.45
C GLY A 162 11.35 -14.69 13.25
N GLN A 163 11.22 -14.64 14.58
CA GLN A 163 12.22 -14.00 15.47
C GLN A 163 13.65 -14.55 15.27
N ALA A 164 13.81 -15.73 14.65
CA ALA A 164 15.10 -16.35 14.35
C ALA A 164 15.86 -15.72 13.16
N THR A 165 15.19 -15.08 12.20
CA THR A 165 15.82 -14.49 11.00
C THR A 165 16.01 -12.97 11.07
N GLY A 166 15.39 -12.29 12.04
CA GLY A 166 15.67 -10.89 12.37
C GLY A 166 15.16 -9.84 11.36
N GLY A 167 14.11 -10.16 10.59
CA GLY A 167 13.64 -9.31 9.49
C GLY A 167 12.15 -8.92 9.51
N MET A 168 11.36 -9.34 10.51
CA MET A 168 9.92 -9.05 10.55
C MET A 168 9.37 -8.69 11.93
N THR A 169 8.35 -7.82 11.91
CA THR A 169 7.61 -7.35 13.09
C THR A 169 6.14 -7.77 13.04
N ALA A 170 5.58 -8.16 14.18
CA ALA A 170 4.15 -8.44 14.32
C ALA A 170 3.32 -7.15 14.24
N VAL A 171 2.39 -7.11 13.28
CA VAL A 171 1.54 -5.93 13.00
C VAL A 171 0.04 -6.22 13.14
N GLY A 172 -0.31 -7.44 13.52
CA GLY A 172 -1.67 -7.88 13.81
C GLY A 172 -1.74 -9.36 14.18
N GLY A 173 -2.92 -9.81 14.58
CA GLY A 173 -3.19 -11.20 14.93
C GLY A 173 -4.51 -11.36 15.67
N SER A 174 -4.94 -12.61 15.82
CA SER A 174 -6.14 -13.01 16.58
C SER A 174 -5.87 -14.38 17.19
#